data_AF-A0A1S2PC43-F1
#
_entry.id   AF-A0A1S2PC43-F1
#
_cell.length_a   1.000
_cell.length_b   1.000
_cell.length_c   1.000
_cell.angle_alpha   90.00
_cell.angle_beta   90.00
_cell.angle_gamma   90.00
#
_symmetry.space_group_name_H-M   'P 1'
#
loop_
_entity.id
_entity.type
_entity.pdbx_description
1 polymer ?
#
loop_
_entity_poly.entity_id
_entity_poly.type
_entity_poly.pdbx_seq_one_letter_code
_entity_poly.pdbx_strand_id
1 'polypeptide(L)'
;MNKRIVPTRYSRLYETTLYRNGTKIASGDDPLFGRRSFTVPSGEASYKLTTSVTRSAKVAATSTRVDAAWTFKSKEVEGAMLPASTVHFGATTGLDSRVTAGKKVTVQGSAAGKGLKSLTVYVSYNNGRTWAKPAVKNGKIAYQDPKKGQSLSCCAKITDKKGNTSAIPICNAIYGK
;
A
#
# COMPACT_ATOMS: atom_id res chain seq x y z
N MET A 1 27.55 11.88 21.99
CA MET A 1 27.09 11.58 20.60
C MET A 1 26.40 10.22 20.60
N ASN A 2 25.06 10.18 20.52
CA ASN A 2 24.33 8.92 20.59
C ASN A 2 24.27 8.27 19.20
N LYS A 3 25.09 7.24 19.00
CA LYS A 3 24.95 6.29 17.89
C LYS A 3 23.64 5.52 18.09
N ARG A 4 22.61 5.88 17.32
CA ARG A 4 21.36 5.11 17.30
C ARG A 4 21.54 3.94 16.34
N ILE A 5 21.64 2.74 16.90
CA ILE A 5 21.70 1.48 16.16
C ILE A 5 20.37 1.33 15.41
N VAL A 6 20.44 1.35 14.07
CA VAL A 6 19.30 1.14 13.19
C VAL A 6 19.13 -0.38 13.04
N PRO A 7 17.98 -0.98 13.40
CA PRO A 7 17.83 -2.43 13.31
C PRO A 7 17.87 -2.87 11.84
N THR A 8 18.94 -3.56 11.46
CA THR A 8 19.02 -4.38 10.26
C THR A 8 18.24 -5.68 10.54
N ARG A 9 17.04 -5.84 9.98
CA ARG A 9 16.38 -7.16 9.90
C ARG A 9 15.91 -7.43 8.48
N TYR A 10 16.86 -7.82 7.64
CA TYR A 10 16.58 -8.56 6.41
C TYR A 10 16.45 -10.06 6.79
N SER A 11 15.24 -10.52 7.13
CA SER A 11 14.89 -11.97 7.05
C SER A 11 13.39 -12.29 7.09
N ARG A 12 12.48 -11.30 7.28
CA ARG A 12 11.03 -11.53 7.08
C ARG A 12 10.61 -11.07 5.70
N LEU A 13 10.18 -12.02 4.86
CA LEU A 13 9.61 -11.74 3.52
C LEU A 13 8.26 -11.03 3.62
N TYR A 14 7.58 -11.18 4.75
CA TYR A 14 6.30 -10.54 5.02
C TYR A 14 6.09 -10.34 6.53
N GLU A 15 5.45 -9.23 6.91
CA GLU A 15 5.01 -8.97 8.27
C GLU A 15 3.70 -8.20 8.25
N THR A 16 2.72 -8.68 9.01
CA THR A 16 1.43 -8.00 9.23
C THR A 16 1.26 -7.74 10.72
N THR A 17 0.89 -6.50 11.08
CA THR A 17 0.70 -6.08 12.47
C THR A 17 -0.65 -5.40 12.62
N LEU A 18 -1.38 -5.76 13.69
CA LEU A 18 -2.65 -5.15 14.06
C LEU A 18 -2.49 -4.34 15.34
N TYR A 19 -2.98 -3.11 15.30
CA TYR A 19 -3.04 -2.18 16.42
C TYR A 19 -4.50 -1.87 16.75
N ARG A 20 -4.80 -1.74 18.04
CA ARG A 20 -6.09 -1.28 18.59
C ARG A 20 -5.83 -0.09 19.49
N ASN A 21 -6.49 1.03 19.22
CA ASN A 21 -6.32 2.31 19.92
C ASN A 21 -4.84 2.73 20.06
N GLY A 22 -4.04 2.46 19.03
CA GLY A 22 -2.60 2.77 19.00
C GLY A 22 -1.69 1.69 19.60
N THR A 23 -2.23 0.74 20.35
CA THR A 23 -1.45 -0.35 20.96
C THR A 23 -1.39 -1.55 20.03
N LYS A 24 -0.19 -2.10 19.81
CA LYS A 24 -0.02 -3.37 19.07
C LYS A 24 -0.69 -4.50 19.84
N ILE A 25 -1.63 -5.21 19.20
CA ILE A 25 -2.33 -6.35 19.82
C ILE A 25 -2.01 -7.68 19.15
N ALA A 26 -1.53 -7.66 17.90
CA ALA A 26 -1.12 -8.87 17.21
C ALA A 26 -0.08 -8.59 16.12
N SER A 27 0.72 -9.61 15.79
CA SER A 27 1.50 -9.64 14.56
C SER A 27 1.62 -11.05 14.03
N GLY A 28 1.64 -11.18 12.72
CA GLY A 28 1.76 -12.44 12.02
C GLY A 28 2.58 -12.32 10.75
N ASP A 29 2.76 -13.47 10.14
CA ASP A 29 3.50 -13.69 8.91
C ASP A 29 2.50 -14.12 7.80
N ASP A 30 1.24 -13.70 7.89
CA ASP A 30 0.28 -13.80 6.80
C ASP A 30 0.26 -12.44 6.08
N PRO A 31 0.64 -12.34 4.80
CA PRO A 31 0.58 -11.09 4.02
C PRO A 31 -0.85 -10.74 3.57
N LEU A 32 -1.87 -11.14 4.35
CA LEU A 32 -3.31 -10.96 4.09
C LEU A 32 -3.89 -11.88 3.00
N PHE A 33 -3.41 -13.12 2.93
CA PHE A 33 -4.00 -14.19 2.13
C PHE A 33 -5.20 -14.88 2.82
N GLY A 34 -5.55 -14.46 4.04
CA GLY A 34 -6.70 -15.00 4.78
C GLY A 34 -6.47 -16.39 5.37
N ARG A 35 -5.21 -16.82 5.53
CA ARG A 35 -4.84 -18.11 6.15
C ARG A 35 -4.82 -18.01 7.67
N ARG A 36 -4.67 -16.81 8.22
CA ARG A 36 -4.70 -16.52 9.66
C ARG A 36 -5.65 -15.36 9.96
N SER A 37 -6.42 -15.50 11.04
CA SER A 37 -7.26 -14.44 11.61
C SER A 37 -6.61 -13.85 12.86
N PHE A 38 -7.04 -12.65 13.25
CA PHE A 38 -6.68 -12.04 14.53
C PHE A 38 -7.91 -12.05 15.44
N THR A 39 -7.77 -12.62 16.64
CA THR A 39 -8.77 -12.45 17.70
C THR A 39 -8.56 -11.09 18.36
N VAL A 40 -9.62 -10.30 18.48
CA VAL A 40 -9.58 -8.95 19.07
C VAL A 40 -10.60 -8.85 20.21
N PRO A 41 -10.37 -8.01 21.23
CA PRO A 41 -11.37 -7.77 22.26
C PRO A 41 -12.68 -7.25 21.67
N SER A 42 -13.80 -7.63 22.30
CA SER A 42 -15.11 -7.10 21.97
C SER A 42 -15.19 -5.58 22.15
N GLY A 43 -16.19 -4.98 21.51
CA GLY A 43 -16.45 -3.53 21.58
C GLY A 43 -15.79 -2.71 20.47
N GLU A 44 -16.30 -1.47 20.32
CA GLU A 44 -15.82 -0.54 19.30
C GLU A 44 -14.41 -0.05 19.62
N ALA A 45 -13.55 -0.01 18.60
CA ALA A 45 -12.23 0.58 18.70
C ALA A 45 -11.74 1.14 17.35
N SER A 46 -10.72 1.99 17.44
CA SER A 46 -9.92 2.39 16.29
C SER A 46 -8.86 1.33 16.04
N TYR A 47 -8.80 0.83 14.81
CA TYR A 47 -7.83 -0.18 14.40
C TYR A 47 -6.88 0.39 13.36
N LYS A 48 -5.63 -0.06 13.42
CA LYS A 48 -4.65 0.11 12.35
C LYS A 48 -4.07 -1.24 11.98
N LEU A 49 -4.25 -1.65 10.73
CA LEU A 49 -3.65 -2.85 10.16
C LEU A 49 -2.50 -2.42 9.25
N THR A 50 -1.31 -2.96 9.46
CA THR A 50 -0.15 -2.71 8.58
C THR A 50 0.36 -4.02 8.00
N THR A 51 0.77 -4.03 6.74
CA THR A 51 1.51 -5.14 6.15
C THR A 51 2.72 -4.63 5.38
N SER A 52 3.78 -5.41 5.37
CA SER A 52 4.97 -5.22 4.54
C SER A 52 5.28 -6.53 3.85
N VAL A 53 5.45 -6.50 2.54
CA VAL A 53 5.79 -7.67 1.71
C VAL A 53 6.99 -7.31 0.86
N THR A 54 8.05 -8.10 0.97
CA THR A 54 9.28 -7.95 0.17
C THR A 54 9.46 -9.17 -0.73
N ARG A 55 9.76 -8.92 -2.00
CA ARG A 55 10.07 -9.95 -3.00
C ARG A 55 11.47 -9.75 -3.54
N SER A 56 12.19 -10.85 -3.75
CA SER A 56 13.49 -10.76 -4.42
C SER A 56 13.32 -10.42 -5.90
N ALA A 57 14.30 -9.71 -6.47
CA ALA A 57 14.31 -9.36 -7.90
C ALA A 57 14.31 -10.60 -8.83
N LYS A 58 14.72 -11.76 -8.31
CA LYS A 58 14.65 -13.05 -9.03
C LYS A 58 13.22 -13.57 -9.19
N VAL A 59 12.32 -13.20 -8.28
CA VAL A 59 10.91 -13.63 -8.27
C VAL A 59 10.03 -12.61 -8.99
N ALA A 60 10.29 -11.32 -8.79
CA ALA A 60 9.59 -10.24 -9.47
C ALA A 60 10.53 -9.08 -9.74
N ALA A 61 10.67 -8.69 -11.00
CA ALA A 61 11.50 -7.54 -11.38
C ALA A 61 10.88 -6.21 -10.90
N THR A 62 9.56 -6.15 -10.75
CA THR A 62 8.78 -4.99 -10.27
C THR A 62 8.17 -5.26 -8.89
N SER A 63 7.73 -4.18 -8.21
CA SER A 63 7.07 -4.25 -6.90
C SER A 63 7.85 -5.07 -5.87
N THR A 64 9.18 -4.83 -5.80
CA THR A 64 10.08 -5.56 -4.90
C THR A 64 9.75 -5.34 -3.42
N ARG A 65 8.99 -4.28 -3.10
CA ARG A 65 8.40 -4.09 -1.78
C ARG A 65 7.05 -3.39 -1.88
N VAL A 66 6.08 -3.90 -1.14
CA VAL A 66 4.77 -3.27 -0.91
C VAL A 66 4.59 -3.10 0.58
N ASP A 67 4.37 -1.87 1.01
CA ASP A 67 3.87 -1.58 2.34
C ASP A 67 2.41 -1.16 2.20
N ALA A 68 1.59 -1.47 3.19
CA ALA A 68 0.23 -0.97 3.26
C ALA A 68 -0.19 -0.75 4.71
N ALA A 69 -1.00 0.28 4.92
CA ALA A 69 -1.60 0.59 6.20
C ALA A 69 -3.06 0.99 6.01
N TRP A 70 -3.94 0.44 6.83
CA TRP A 70 -5.35 0.79 6.89
C TRP A 70 -5.71 1.23 8.29
N THR A 71 -6.41 2.35 8.42
CA THR A 71 -6.97 2.81 9.70
C THR A 71 -8.48 2.94 9.56
N PHE A 72 -9.22 2.28 10.44
CA PHE A 72 -10.67 2.21 10.40
C PHE A 72 -11.24 2.03 11.81
N LYS A 73 -12.52 2.38 11.99
CA LYS A 73 -13.25 2.00 13.20
C LYS A 73 -13.97 0.67 12.96
N SER A 74 -13.92 -0.21 13.95
CA SER A 74 -14.69 -1.45 13.93
C SER A 74 -15.24 -1.73 15.32
N LYS A 75 -16.44 -2.30 15.37
CA LYS A 75 -16.97 -3.02 16.52
C LYS A 75 -17.06 -4.50 16.16
N GLU A 76 -17.28 -5.35 17.15
CA GLU A 76 -17.55 -6.75 16.91
C GLU A 76 -18.82 -6.91 16.06
N VAL A 77 -18.69 -7.64 14.96
CA VAL A 77 -19.74 -7.93 13.98
C VAL A 77 -19.42 -9.26 13.34
N GLU A 78 -20.41 -10.15 13.23
CA GLU A 78 -20.23 -11.39 12.48
C GLU A 78 -20.15 -11.10 10.97
N GLY A 79 -19.14 -11.65 10.30
CA GLY A 79 -19.05 -11.67 8.84
C GLY A 79 -18.80 -10.32 8.14
N ALA A 80 -18.42 -9.25 8.86
CA ALA A 80 -18.18 -7.96 8.20
C ALA A 80 -16.84 -7.92 7.45
N MET A 81 -16.87 -7.29 6.29
CA MET A 81 -15.66 -6.97 5.54
C MET A 81 -14.90 -5.83 6.22
N LEU A 82 -13.57 -5.97 6.28
CA LEU A 82 -12.67 -4.91 6.73
C LEU A 82 -12.90 -3.64 5.90
N PRO A 83 -13.08 -2.46 6.51
CA PRO A 83 -13.16 -1.18 5.81
C PRO A 83 -11.80 -0.78 5.23
N ALA A 84 -11.36 -1.49 4.20
CA ALA A 84 -10.07 -1.33 3.55
C ALA A 84 -10.27 -0.84 2.12
N SER A 85 -9.37 0.04 1.68
CA SER A 85 -9.31 0.49 0.30
C SER A 85 -7.89 0.32 -0.24
N THR A 86 -7.80 0.13 -1.55
CA THR A 86 -6.51 0.06 -2.26
C THR A 86 -6.63 0.79 -3.59
N VAL A 87 -5.50 0.95 -4.27
CA VAL A 87 -5.41 1.54 -5.60
C VAL A 87 -4.75 0.55 -6.55
N HIS A 88 -5.38 0.37 -7.70
CA HIS A 88 -4.79 -0.28 -8.86
C HIS A 88 -4.21 0.79 -9.78
N PHE A 89 -2.89 0.78 -9.96
CA PHE A 89 -2.19 1.55 -11.00
C PHE A 89 -2.20 0.73 -12.28
N GLY A 90 -3.02 1.14 -13.26
CA GLY A 90 -3.34 0.32 -14.43
C GLY A 90 -2.20 0.29 -15.44
N ALA A 91 -1.11 -0.40 -15.13
CA ALA A 91 0.04 -0.55 -16.00
C ALA A 91 -0.15 -1.70 -17.00
N THR A 92 0.07 -1.45 -18.28
CA THR A 92 0.13 -2.51 -19.30
C THR A 92 1.55 -3.07 -19.35
N THR A 93 1.75 -4.26 -18.79
CA THR A 93 3.05 -4.94 -18.75
C THR A 93 3.32 -5.69 -20.06
N GLY A 94 4.49 -5.46 -20.67
CA GLY A 94 5.06 -6.41 -21.63
C GLY A 94 5.66 -7.63 -20.91
N LEU A 95 5.99 -8.67 -21.68
CA LEU A 95 6.61 -9.91 -21.17
C LEU A 95 7.96 -9.67 -20.45
N ASP A 96 8.61 -8.53 -20.70
CA ASP A 96 9.84 -8.10 -20.05
C ASP A 96 9.61 -7.38 -18.70
N SER A 97 8.37 -7.40 -18.17
CA SER A 97 7.94 -6.63 -16.99
C SER A 97 8.15 -5.12 -17.10
N ARG A 98 8.34 -4.60 -18.32
CA ARG A 98 8.42 -3.16 -18.58
C ARG A 98 7.08 -2.64 -19.05
N VAL A 99 6.71 -1.45 -18.59
CA VAL A 99 5.38 -0.87 -18.86
C VAL A 99 5.55 0.46 -19.58
N THR A 100 4.71 0.71 -20.59
CA THR A 100 4.36 2.11 -20.89
C THR A 100 3.43 2.51 -19.77
N ALA A 101 3.83 3.49 -18.99
CA ALA A 101 3.29 3.62 -17.68
C ALA A 101 1.82 4.07 -17.78
N GLY A 102 0.93 3.24 -17.27
CA GLY A 102 -0.49 3.47 -17.39
C GLY A 102 -0.92 4.60 -16.48
N LYS A 103 -1.44 5.68 -17.08
CA LYS A 103 -1.85 6.87 -16.33
C LYS A 103 -3.13 6.66 -15.54
N LYS A 104 -3.85 5.54 -15.71
CA LYS A 104 -5.13 5.28 -15.03
C LYS A 104 -4.91 4.73 -13.62
N VAL A 105 -5.62 5.32 -12.67
CA VAL A 105 -5.65 4.93 -11.27
C VAL A 105 -7.08 4.60 -10.87
N THR A 106 -7.31 3.39 -10.34
CA THR A 106 -8.64 2.93 -9.93
C THR A 106 -8.64 2.59 -8.45
N VAL A 107 -9.58 3.15 -7.68
CA VAL A 107 -9.76 2.83 -6.26
C VAL A 107 -10.65 1.59 -6.13
N GLN A 108 -10.25 0.66 -5.26
CA GLN A 108 -11.00 -0.55 -4.91
C GLN A 108 -11.26 -0.59 -3.40
N GLY A 109 -12.27 -1.37 -2.99
CA GLY A 109 -12.67 -1.51 -1.59
C GLY A 109 -13.68 -0.45 -1.15
N SER A 110 -13.71 -0.10 0.14
CA SER A 110 -14.74 0.76 0.74
C SER A 110 -14.83 2.16 0.12
N ALA A 111 -13.73 2.68 -0.41
CA ALA A 111 -13.66 3.96 -1.10
C ALA A 111 -13.98 3.88 -2.60
N ALA A 112 -14.40 2.74 -3.16
CA ALA A 112 -14.69 2.63 -4.58
C ALA A 112 -15.89 3.50 -5.00
N GLY A 113 -15.85 4.04 -6.23
CA GLY A 113 -16.94 4.81 -6.82
C GLY A 113 -17.40 5.99 -5.94
N LYS A 114 -18.69 6.00 -5.60
CA LYS A 114 -19.30 7.07 -4.77
C LYS A 114 -18.81 7.06 -3.31
N GLY A 115 -18.07 6.03 -2.88
CA GLY A 115 -17.48 5.93 -1.54
C GLY A 115 -16.20 6.76 -1.35
N LEU A 116 -15.58 7.22 -2.44
CA LEU A 116 -14.34 8.01 -2.37
C LEU A 116 -14.61 9.41 -1.81
N LYS A 117 -13.85 9.79 -0.78
CA LYS A 117 -13.78 11.19 -0.31
C LYS A 117 -12.57 11.89 -0.90
N SER A 118 -11.40 11.26 -0.86
CA SER A 118 -10.19 11.81 -1.47
C SER A 118 -9.20 10.72 -1.87
N LEU A 119 -8.45 11.01 -2.94
CA LEU A 119 -7.32 10.23 -3.40
C LEU A 119 -6.15 11.18 -3.62
N THR A 120 -5.01 10.88 -3.00
CA THR A 120 -3.73 11.53 -3.29
C THR A 120 -2.74 10.47 -3.75
N VAL A 121 -2.06 10.74 -4.85
CA VAL A 121 -0.99 9.87 -5.36
C VAL A 121 0.34 10.60 -5.24
N TYR A 122 1.38 9.84 -4.93
CA TYR A 122 2.76 10.26 -4.93
C TYR A 122 3.57 9.35 -5.84
N VAL A 123 4.57 9.93 -6.49
CA VAL A 123 5.52 9.20 -7.34
C VAL A 123 6.95 9.52 -6.93
N SER A 124 7.85 8.55 -7.06
CA SER A 124 9.25 8.69 -6.69
C SER A 124 10.15 7.96 -7.68
N TYR A 125 11.17 8.64 -8.18
CA TYR A 125 12.17 8.10 -9.12
C TYR A 125 13.46 7.63 -8.44
N ASN A 126 13.48 7.64 -7.10
CA ASN A 126 14.65 7.30 -6.29
C ASN A 126 14.28 6.36 -5.13
N ASN A 127 13.44 5.36 -5.42
CA ASN A 127 13.04 4.30 -4.49
C ASN A 127 12.35 4.83 -3.22
N GLY A 128 11.52 5.86 -3.34
CA GLY A 128 10.74 6.42 -2.24
C GLY A 128 11.52 7.33 -1.30
N ARG A 129 12.75 7.75 -1.64
CA ARG A 129 13.53 8.71 -0.86
C ARG A 129 12.92 10.12 -0.93
N THR A 130 12.50 10.54 -2.11
CA THR A 130 11.74 11.78 -2.31
C THR A 130 10.49 11.50 -3.13
N TRP A 131 9.42 12.26 -2.86
CA TRP A 131 8.10 12.04 -3.43
C TRP A 131 7.58 13.31 -4.10
N ALA A 132 7.18 13.21 -5.36
CA ALA A 132 6.41 14.23 -6.07
C ALA A 132 4.92 13.92 -5.98
N LYS A 133 4.07 14.94 -5.92
CA LYS A 133 2.61 14.81 -5.82
C LYS A 133 1.94 15.22 -7.14
N PRO A 134 1.80 14.31 -8.13
CA PRO A 134 1.14 14.63 -9.38
C PRO A 134 -0.34 14.92 -9.17
N ALA A 135 -0.92 15.71 -10.08
CA ALA A 135 -2.36 15.93 -10.09
C ALA A 135 -3.10 14.62 -10.44
N VAL A 136 -4.17 14.33 -9.70
CA VAL A 136 -5.11 13.26 -10.01
C VAL A 136 -6.33 13.90 -10.68
N LYS A 137 -6.59 13.59 -11.96
CA LYS A 137 -7.74 14.10 -12.71
C LYS A 137 -8.46 12.95 -13.41
N ASN A 138 -9.76 12.80 -13.16
CA ASN A 138 -10.63 11.78 -13.78
C ASN A 138 -10.05 10.36 -13.71
N GLY A 139 -9.55 9.97 -12.52
CA GLY A 139 -8.91 8.68 -12.33
C GLY A 139 -7.62 8.51 -13.14
N LYS A 140 -6.93 9.61 -13.46
CA LYS A 140 -5.63 9.60 -14.13
C LYS A 140 -4.60 10.43 -13.37
N ILE A 141 -3.34 10.01 -13.43
CA ILE A 141 -2.18 10.73 -12.87
C ILE A 141 -1.20 11.10 -13.97
N ALA A 142 -0.56 12.27 -13.83
CA ALA A 142 0.46 12.73 -14.76
C ALA A 142 1.85 12.52 -14.15
N TYR A 143 2.70 11.72 -14.79
CA TYR A 143 4.10 11.55 -14.43
C TYR A 143 4.92 11.28 -15.68
N GLN A 144 6.23 11.39 -15.56
CA GLN A 144 7.18 11.09 -16.63
C GLN A 144 7.50 9.60 -16.60
N ASP A 145 7.51 8.96 -17.76
CA ASP A 145 7.92 7.56 -17.82
C ASP A 145 9.38 7.46 -17.35
N PRO A 146 9.72 6.52 -16.45
CA PRO A 146 11.11 6.30 -16.08
C PRO A 146 11.92 5.89 -17.32
N LYS A 147 13.18 6.32 -17.41
CA LYS A 147 14.08 5.90 -18.50
C LYS A 147 14.41 4.42 -18.39
N LYS A 148 14.91 3.79 -19.46
CA LYS A 148 15.46 2.43 -19.42
C LYS A 148 16.40 2.23 -18.23
N GLY A 149 16.14 1.18 -17.44
CA GLY A 149 16.91 0.86 -16.23
C GLY A 149 16.56 1.68 -14.98
N GLN A 150 15.67 2.67 -15.09
CA GLN A 150 15.12 3.39 -13.94
C GLN A 150 13.76 2.81 -13.52
N SER A 151 13.43 3.01 -12.25
CA SER A 151 12.14 2.62 -11.67
C SER A 151 11.35 3.84 -11.20
N LEU A 152 10.04 3.66 -11.13
CA LEU A 152 9.10 4.56 -10.50
C LEU A 152 8.42 3.83 -9.35
N SER A 153 8.51 4.40 -8.15
CA SER A 153 7.74 3.98 -6.98
C SER A 153 6.48 4.83 -6.87
N CYS A 154 5.39 4.24 -6.41
CA CYS A 154 4.10 4.90 -6.27
C CYS A 154 3.62 4.79 -4.83
N CYS A 155 2.94 5.80 -4.31
CA CYS A 155 2.25 5.71 -3.04
C CYS A 155 0.86 6.33 -3.19
N ALA A 156 -0.16 5.66 -2.68
CA ALA A 156 -1.53 6.20 -2.64
C ALA A 156 -1.96 6.45 -1.19
N LYS A 157 -2.58 7.60 -0.95
CA LYS A 157 -3.35 7.89 0.26
C LYS A 157 -4.81 8.03 -0.12
N ILE A 158 -5.67 7.26 0.52
CA ILE A 158 -7.10 7.14 0.23
C ILE A 158 -7.87 7.46 1.51
N THR A 159 -8.94 8.25 1.37
CA THR A 159 -9.93 8.44 2.44
C THR A 159 -11.32 8.15 1.86
N ASP A 160 -12.09 7.32 2.56
CA ASP A 160 -13.50 7.08 2.22
C ASP A 160 -14.43 8.10 2.89
N LYS A 161 -15.70 8.12 2.50
CA LYS A 161 -16.71 9.03 3.08
C LYS A 161 -17.05 8.73 4.54
N LYS A 162 -16.73 7.55 5.05
CA LYS A 162 -16.88 7.17 6.46
C LYS A 162 -15.67 7.56 7.31
N GLY A 163 -14.62 8.10 6.69
CA GLY A 163 -13.40 8.56 7.37
C GLY A 163 -12.33 7.47 7.54
N ASN A 164 -12.51 6.27 6.97
CA ASN A 164 -11.45 5.27 6.96
C ASN A 164 -10.33 5.71 6.02
N THR A 165 -9.09 5.40 6.37
CA THR A 165 -7.91 5.82 5.61
C THR A 165 -7.07 4.62 5.19
N SER A 166 -6.42 4.74 4.04
CA SER A 166 -5.49 3.73 3.52
C SER A 166 -4.25 4.42 2.96
N ALA A 167 -3.06 3.90 3.27
CA ALA A 167 -1.80 4.35 2.73
C ALA A 167 -1.06 3.15 2.14
N ILE A 168 -0.80 3.16 0.83
CA ILE A 168 -0.26 2.02 0.09
C ILE A 168 1.04 2.44 -0.64
N PRO A 169 2.20 2.44 0.04
CA PRO A 169 3.49 2.55 -0.63
C PRO A 169 3.83 1.31 -1.45
N ILE A 170 4.18 1.50 -2.72
CA ILE A 170 4.67 0.47 -3.64
C ILE A 170 6.03 0.93 -4.16
N CYS A 171 7.09 0.26 -3.72
CA CYS A 171 8.44 0.51 -4.19
C CYS A 171 8.70 -0.22 -5.52
N ASN A 172 9.39 0.43 -6.45
CA ASN A 172 9.71 -0.11 -7.78
C ASN A 172 8.46 -0.61 -8.53
N ALA A 173 7.36 0.12 -8.44
CA ALA A 173 6.09 -0.26 -9.03
C ALA A 173 6.18 -0.45 -10.55
N ILE A 174 7.01 0.35 -11.23
CA ILE A 174 7.08 0.46 -12.69
C ILE A 174 8.54 0.58 -13.11
N TYR A 175 8.98 -0.13 -14.17
CA TYR A 175 10.28 0.06 -14.82
C TYR A 175 10.12 0.61 -16.23
N GLY A 176 11.05 1.50 -16.60
CA GLY A 176 11.11 2.11 -17.92
C GLY A 176 11.56 1.15 -19.01
N LYS A 177 10.99 1.29 -20.21
CA LYS A 177 11.47 0.65 -21.44
C LYS A 177 12.73 1.33 -21.97
#